data_AF-L7UAW5-F1
#
_entry.id   AF-L7UAW5-F1
#
_cell.length_a   1.000
_cell.length_b   1.000
_cell.length_c   1.000
_cell.angle_alpha   90.00
_cell.angle_beta   90.00
_cell.angle_gamma   90.00
#
_symmetry.space_group_name_H-M   'P 1'
#
loop_
_entity.id
_entity.type
_entity.pdbx_description
1 polymer ?
#
loop_
_entity_poly.entity_id
_entity_poly.type
_entity_poly.pdbx_seq_one_letter_code
_entity_poly.pdbx_strand_id
1 'polypeptide(L)'
;MATHNVFLDPAGTSPFGLAVIVLAPTGVTYEHQCEGLMTSTRAAEGFLVPVPSNDYDPEANEAFDVEGALLGFFHKEFRGNPPPLEEWRQGQVESLAQVVSRVPFWSTPTGSAPSELLHLSLDLDRIAEATEAWVPVTTPYGPGILVFQNCD
;
A
#
# COMPACT_ATOMS: atom_id res chain seq x y z
N MET A 1 -16.58 -15.05 -16.67
CA MET A 1 -17.12 -13.88 -15.94
C MET A 1 -16.67 -12.64 -16.70
N ALA A 2 -17.45 -11.56 -16.69
CA ALA A 2 -17.02 -10.30 -17.30
C ALA A 2 -15.93 -9.68 -16.41
N THR A 3 -14.77 -9.37 -17.00
CA THR A 3 -13.67 -8.68 -16.35
C THR A 3 -13.90 -7.17 -16.41
N HIS A 4 -13.69 -6.48 -15.29
CA HIS A 4 -13.77 -5.02 -15.20
C HIS A 4 -12.42 -4.46 -14.81
N ASN A 5 -11.98 -3.41 -15.50
CA ASN A 5 -10.77 -2.68 -15.15
C ASN A 5 -11.15 -1.34 -14.52
N VAL A 6 -10.54 -1.02 -13.38
CA VAL A 6 -10.73 0.23 -12.66
C VAL A 6 -9.37 0.92 -12.54
N PHE A 7 -9.19 2.03 -13.24
CA PHE A 7 -7.98 2.83 -13.11
C PHE A 7 -8.11 3.73 -11.87
N LEU A 8 -7.19 3.58 -10.92
CA LEU A 8 -7.10 4.41 -9.72
C LEU A 8 -6.44 5.74 -10.09
N ASP A 9 -7.10 6.84 -9.73
CA ASP A 9 -6.71 8.21 -10.08
C ASP A 9 -6.28 8.40 -11.55
N PRO A 10 -7.19 8.23 -12.51
CA PRO A 10 -6.86 8.35 -13.94
C PRO A 10 -6.43 9.77 -14.35
N ALA A 11 -6.63 10.76 -13.48
CA ALA A 11 -6.24 12.14 -13.72
C ALA A 11 -4.93 12.51 -13.02
N GLY A 12 -4.32 11.62 -12.25
CA GLY A 12 -3.11 11.86 -11.45
C GLY A 12 -3.24 13.02 -10.44
N THR A 13 -4.47 13.43 -10.13
CA THR A 13 -4.76 14.66 -9.38
C THR A 13 -5.86 14.47 -8.34
N SER A 14 -6.46 13.28 -8.28
CA SER A 14 -7.55 12.99 -7.35
C SER A 14 -6.97 12.42 -6.06
N PRO A 15 -7.01 13.16 -4.94
CA PRO A 15 -6.51 12.63 -3.68
C PRO A 15 -7.44 11.52 -3.18
N PHE A 16 -7.04 10.26 -3.36
CA PHE A 16 -7.76 9.10 -2.83
C PHE A 16 -7.14 8.55 -1.53
N GLY A 17 -5.99 9.10 -1.11
CA GLY A 17 -5.26 8.72 0.10
C GLY A 17 -4.64 7.33 -0.02
N LEU A 18 -4.66 6.56 1.07
CA LEU A 18 -4.19 5.18 1.10
C LEU A 18 -5.33 4.19 0.81
N ALA A 19 -5.03 3.16 0.02
CA ALA A 19 -5.91 2.01 -0.15
C ALA A 19 -5.11 0.71 -0.28
N VAL A 20 -5.76 -0.41 0.01
CA VAL A 20 -5.19 -1.74 -0.20
C VAL A 20 -6.04 -2.50 -1.20
N ILE A 21 -5.42 -3.00 -2.26
CA ILE A 21 -6.02 -4.00 -3.14
C ILE A 21 -5.75 -5.36 -2.50
N VAL A 22 -6.76 -5.97 -1.89
CA VAL A 22 -6.65 -7.33 -1.34
C VAL A 22 -6.82 -8.32 -2.49
N LEU A 23 -5.83 -9.18 -2.70
CA LEU A 23 -5.78 -10.08 -3.84
C LEU A 23 -6.85 -11.17 -3.71
N ALA A 24 -7.76 -11.20 -4.68
CA ALA A 24 -8.85 -12.17 -4.73
C ALA A 24 -9.42 -12.28 -6.16
N PRO A 25 -9.95 -13.44 -6.58
CA PRO A 25 -10.52 -13.63 -7.92
C PRO A 25 -11.92 -13.01 -8.03
N THR A 26 -12.00 -11.68 -8.05
CA THR A 26 -13.27 -10.93 -8.04
C THR A 26 -13.81 -10.62 -9.44
N GLY A 27 -12.99 -10.79 -10.49
CA GLY A 27 -13.24 -10.27 -11.83
C GLY A 27 -13.04 -8.76 -11.96
N VAL A 28 -12.48 -8.09 -10.94
CA VAL A 28 -12.17 -6.66 -10.94
C VAL A 28 -10.67 -6.47 -10.79
N THR A 29 -10.06 -5.86 -11.80
CA THR A 29 -8.64 -5.49 -11.82
C THR A 29 -8.50 -4.00 -11.58
N TYR A 30 -7.69 -3.63 -10.60
CA TYR A 30 -7.32 -2.25 -10.34
C TYR A 30 -5.99 -1.95 -11.01
N GLU A 31 -5.92 -0.86 -11.76
CA GLU A 31 -4.71 -0.34 -12.40
C GLU A 31 -4.27 0.93 -11.65
N HIS A 32 -2.98 1.11 -11.41
CA HIS A 32 -2.44 2.28 -10.72
C HIS A 32 -1.09 2.71 -11.28
N GLN A 33 -0.84 4.01 -11.33
CA GLN A 33 0.45 4.57 -11.72
C GLN A 33 1.42 4.51 -10.54
N CYS A 34 2.66 4.14 -10.82
CA CYS A 34 3.73 3.94 -9.84
C CYS A 34 5.11 4.32 -10.40
N GLU A 35 6.15 4.17 -9.58
CA GLU A 35 7.57 4.44 -9.95
C GLU A 35 7.91 5.91 -10.25
N GLY A 36 7.19 6.84 -9.62
CA GLY A 36 7.49 8.28 -9.69
C GLY A 36 7.52 8.78 -11.14
N LEU A 37 8.71 9.24 -11.57
CA LEU A 37 8.96 9.82 -12.90
C LEU A 37 8.89 8.80 -14.05
N MET A 38 8.94 7.50 -13.77
CA MET A 38 8.82 6.48 -14.83
C MET A 38 7.36 6.29 -15.26
N THR A 39 6.40 6.69 -14.41
CA THR A 39 4.97 6.65 -14.70
C THR A 39 4.48 5.26 -15.14
N SER A 40 5.11 4.21 -14.60
CA SER A 40 4.76 2.82 -14.90
C SER A 40 3.35 2.51 -14.41
N THR A 41 2.61 1.67 -15.10
CA THR A 41 1.29 1.20 -14.64
C THR A 41 1.39 -0.25 -14.19
N ARG A 42 0.84 -0.54 -13.01
CA ARG A 42 0.72 -1.90 -12.47
C ARG A 42 -0.73 -2.23 -12.20
N ALA A 43 -1.05 -3.53 -12.19
CA ALA A 43 -2.40 -4.02 -12.10
C ALA A 43 -2.53 -5.23 -11.18
N ALA A 44 -3.59 -5.27 -10.39
CA ALA A 44 -3.89 -6.38 -9.50
C ALA A 44 -5.40 -6.66 -9.43
N GLU A 45 -5.78 -7.93 -9.46
CA GLU A 45 -7.16 -8.37 -9.28
C GLU A 45 -7.49 -8.51 -7.79
N GLY A 46 -8.63 -7.98 -7.36
CA GLY A 46 -8.98 -8.00 -5.95
C GLY A 46 -10.21 -7.21 -5.58
N PHE A 47 -10.29 -6.85 -4.30
CA PHE A 47 -11.21 -5.84 -3.80
C PHE A 47 -10.43 -4.72 -3.10
N LEU A 48 -10.91 -3.49 -3.24
CA LEU A 48 -10.25 -2.31 -2.70
C LEU A 48 -10.76 -1.99 -1.29
N VAL A 49 -9.83 -1.76 -0.36
CA VAL A 49 -10.12 -1.32 1.01
C VAL A 49 -9.45 0.05 1.22
N PRO A 50 -10.22 1.15 1.33
CA PRO A 50 -9.67 2.43 1.77
C PRO A 50 -9.13 2.30 3.19
N VAL A 51 -7.93 2.83 3.45
CA VAL A 51 -7.32 2.83 4.78
C VAL A 51 -6.93 4.25 5.20
N PRO A 52 -6.96 4.57 6.51
CA PRO A 52 -6.52 5.88 6.98
C PRO A 52 -5.08 6.20 6.57
N SER A 53 -4.84 7.39 6.01
CA SER A 53 -3.49 7.92 5.75
C SER A 53 -2.72 8.31 7.02
N ASN A 54 -3.39 8.34 8.17
CA ASN A 54 -2.80 8.67 9.46
C ASN A 54 -3.10 7.57 10.47
N ASP A 55 -2.13 7.31 11.33
CA ASP A 55 -2.29 6.48 12.51
C ASP A 55 -2.19 7.34 13.77
N TYR A 56 -3.20 7.29 14.64
CA TYR A 56 -3.26 8.14 15.82
C TYR A 56 -2.86 7.34 17.06
N ASP A 57 -1.81 7.80 17.73
CA ASP A 57 -1.41 7.27 19.03
C ASP A 57 -2.09 8.07 20.15
N PRO A 58 -3.07 7.48 20.85
CA PRO A 58 -3.79 8.17 21.92
C PRO A 58 -2.93 8.41 23.17
N GLU A 59 -1.85 7.63 23.38
CA GLU A 59 -0.95 7.82 24.52
C GLU A 59 0.03 8.97 24.28
N ALA A 60 0.55 9.07 23.06
CA ALA A 60 1.42 10.18 22.65
C ALA A 60 0.63 11.46 22.29
N ASN A 61 -0.67 11.34 22.04
CA ASN A 61 -1.54 12.39 21.48
C ASN A 61 -0.94 12.99 20.19
N GLU A 62 -0.43 12.12 19.33
CA GLU A 62 0.24 12.49 18.08
C GLU A 62 -0.29 11.62 16.94
N ALA A 63 -0.42 12.22 15.75
CA ALA A 63 -0.76 11.50 14.53
C ALA A 63 0.52 11.24 13.73
N PHE A 64 0.71 10.00 13.33
CA PHE A 64 1.74 9.58 12.40
C PHE A 64 1.20 9.65 10.97
N ASP A 65 1.78 10.51 10.14
CA ASP A 65 1.48 10.64 8.71
C ASP A 65 2.10 9.47 7.93
N VAL A 66 1.30 8.42 7.73
CA VAL A 66 1.74 7.17 7.08
C VAL A 66 2.01 7.41 5.60
N GLU A 67 1.14 8.16 4.92
CA GLU A 67 1.27 8.45 3.50
C GLU A 67 2.52 9.31 3.23
N GLY A 68 2.72 10.36 4.02
CA GLY A 68 3.94 11.17 3.96
C GLY A 68 5.20 10.39 4.30
N ALA A 69 5.14 9.42 5.22
CA ALA A 69 6.26 8.54 5.54
C ALA A 69 6.61 7.58 4.39
N LEU A 70 5.62 7.01 3.69
CA LEU A 70 5.82 6.16 2.52
C LEU A 70 6.44 6.95 1.37
N LEU A 71 5.85 8.10 1.02
CA LEU A 71 6.38 9.03 0.02
C LEU A 71 7.81 9.44 0.37
N GLY A 72 8.03 9.83 1.63
CA GLY A 72 9.33 10.23 2.14
C GLY A 72 10.38 9.12 2.06
N PHE A 73 10.00 7.85 2.30
CA PHE A 73 10.87 6.70 2.17
C PHE A 73 11.34 6.52 0.71
N PHE A 74 10.41 6.38 -0.23
CA PHE A 74 10.76 6.15 -1.64
C PHE A 74 11.51 7.33 -2.26
N HIS A 75 11.14 8.56 -1.92
CA HIS A 75 11.86 9.74 -2.39
C HIS A 75 13.28 9.83 -1.82
N LYS A 76 13.48 9.59 -0.51
CA LYS A 76 14.81 9.70 0.12
C LYS A 76 15.75 8.55 -0.24
N GLU A 77 15.25 7.32 -0.21
CA GLU A 77 16.08 6.13 -0.45
C GLU A 77 16.33 5.90 -1.94
N PHE A 78 15.36 6.22 -2.80
CA PHE A 78 15.35 5.77 -4.18
C PHE A 78 15.03 6.86 -5.21
N ARG A 79 14.78 8.10 -4.79
CA ARG A 79 14.31 9.19 -5.67
C ARG A 79 13.07 8.78 -6.48
N GLY A 80 12.20 7.99 -5.86
CA GLY A 80 10.95 7.48 -6.43
C GLY A 80 11.09 6.25 -7.34
N ASN A 81 12.31 5.81 -7.66
CA ASN A 81 12.54 4.65 -8.51
C ASN A 81 13.52 3.67 -7.84
N PRO A 82 13.02 2.69 -7.07
CA PRO A 82 13.88 1.71 -6.42
C PRO A 82 14.64 0.85 -7.44
N PRO A 83 15.90 0.49 -7.15
CA PRO A 83 16.64 -0.49 -7.93
C PRO A 83 16.04 -1.89 -7.71
N PRO A 84 16.50 -2.89 -8.49
CA PRO A 84 16.21 -4.30 -8.21
C PRO A 84 16.48 -4.67 -6.75
N LEU A 85 15.71 -5.60 -6.20
CA LEU A 85 15.72 -5.97 -4.79
C LEU A 85 17.12 -6.37 -4.28
N GLU A 86 17.94 -6.97 -5.13
CA GLU A 86 19.30 -7.41 -4.77
C GLU A 86 20.21 -6.25 -4.34
N GLU A 87 19.86 -5.02 -4.71
CA GLU A 87 20.58 -3.79 -4.36
C GLU A 87 20.03 -3.14 -3.08
N TRP A 88 18.91 -3.62 -2.54
CA TRP A 88 18.34 -3.09 -1.32
C TRP A 88 19.16 -3.53 -0.11
N ARG A 89 19.45 -2.56 0.75
CA ARG A 89 20.08 -2.80 2.05
C ARG A 89 19.02 -3.31 3.03
N GLN A 90 19.41 -4.18 3.94
CA GLN A 90 18.53 -4.69 5.00
C GLN A 90 17.81 -3.55 5.76
N GLY A 91 18.53 -2.48 6.09
CA GLY A 91 17.94 -1.32 6.78
C GLY A 91 16.85 -0.59 5.98
N GLN A 92 16.86 -0.67 4.64
CA GLN A 92 15.80 -0.12 3.79
C GLN A 92 14.53 -0.97 3.89
N VAL A 93 14.67 -2.30 3.85
CA VAL A 93 13.56 -3.23 4.04
C VAL A 93 12.94 -3.07 5.43
N GLU A 94 13.77 -2.99 6.47
CA GLU A 94 13.32 -2.76 7.85
C GLU A 94 12.60 -1.42 8.01
N SER A 95 13.11 -0.36 7.40
CA SER A 95 12.48 0.96 7.43
C SER A 95 11.10 0.95 6.75
N LEU A 96 10.99 0.33 5.56
CA LEU A 96 9.70 0.18 4.89
C LEU A 96 8.72 -0.65 5.72
N ALA A 97 9.18 -1.75 6.32
CA ALA A 97 8.36 -2.59 7.18
C ALA A 97 7.84 -1.83 8.41
N GLN A 98 8.64 -0.94 8.99
CA GLN A 98 8.23 -0.07 10.09
C GLN A 98 7.15 0.94 9.67
N VAL A 99 7.22 1.49 8.46
CA VAL A 99 6.17 2.40 7.98
C VAL A 99 4.88 1.61 7.69
N VAL A 100 4.98 0.45 7.03
CA VAL A 100 3.82 -0.41 6.72
C VAL A 100 3.13 -0.91 7.99
N SER A 101 3.88 -1.21 9.06
CA SER A 101 3.30 -1.64 10.34
C SER A 101 2.53 -0.55 11.09
N ARG A 102 2.57 0.69 10.60
CA ARG A 102 1.74 1.80 11.07
C ARG A 102 0.48 2.00 10.23
N VAL A 103 0.22 1.21 9.19
CA VAL A 103 -1.00 1.33 8.40
C VAL A 103 -2.17 0.62 9.12
N PRO A 104 -3.17 1.36 9.62
CA PRO A 104 -4.32 0.77 10.30
C PRO A 104 -5.24 0.05 9.32
N PHE A 105 -5.72 -1.13 9.70
CA PHE A 105 -6.59 -1.97 8.88
C PHE A 105 -7.68 -2.64 9.73
N TRP A 106 -8.94 -2.37 9.41
CA TRP A 106 -10.07 -2.96 10.11
C TRP A 106 -10.42 -4.35 9.56
N SER A 107 -10.22 -5.37 10.39
CA SER A 107 -10.73 -6.71 10.12
C SER A 107 -12.17 -6.82 10.59
N THR A 108 -13.05 -7.29 9.70
CA THR A 108 -14.46 -7.58 9.99
C THR A 108 -14.69 -9.07 9.76
N PRO A 109 -14.44 -9.90 10.77
CA PRO A 109 -14.64 -11.35 10.65
C PRO A 109 -16.10 -11.68 10.33
N THR A 110 -16.31 -12.76 9.58
CA THR A 110 -17.66 -13.27 9.32
C THR A 110 -18.31 -13.78 10.61
N GLY A 111 -19.57 -13.43 10.84
CA GLY A 111 -20.34 -13.88 12.00
C GLY A 111 -20.57 -12.78 13.03
N SER A 112 -20.54 -13.13 14.32
CA SER A 112 -20.83 -12.21 15.43
C SER A 112 -19.58 -11.71 16.18
N ALA A 113 -18.39 -12.01 15.67
CA ALA A 113 -17.15 -11.50 16.25
C ALA A 113 -17.04 -9.98 16.00
N PRO A 114 -16.54 -9.20 16.98
CA PRO A 114 -16.38 -7.76 16.81
C PRO A 114 -15.31 -7.46 15.74
N SER A 115 -15.46 -6.33 15.06
CA SER A 115 -14.39 -5.79 14.23
C SER A 115 -13.17 -5.44 15.08
N GLU A 116 -11.99 -5.70 14.56
CA GLU A 116 -10.71 -5.47 15.24
C GLU A 116 -9.84 -4.55 14.38
N LEU A 117 -9.22 -3.56 15.02
CA LEU A 117 -8.20 -2.74 14.41
C LEU A 117 -6.86 -3.49 14.44
N LEU A 118 -6.36 -3.84 13.27
CA LEU A 118 -5.07 -4.46 13.07
C LEU A 118 -4.16 -3.52 12.28
N HIS A 119 -2.91 -3.93 12.08
CA HIS A 119 -1.97 -3.22 11.22
C HIS A 119 -1.46 -4.13 10.12
N LEU A 120 -1.10 -3.53 9.00
CA LEU A 120 -0.52 -4.26 7.89
C LEU A 120 0.88 -4.76 8.23
N SER A 121 1.36 -5.73 7.46
CA SER A 121 2.76 -6.16 7.50
C SER A 121 3.32 -6.16 6.09
N LEU A 122 4.59 -5.84 5.94
CA LEU A 122 5.26 -5.91 4.64
C LEU A 122 5.31 -7.37 4.19
N ASP A 123 4.95 -7.63 2.94
CA ASP A 123 5.05 -8.97 2.36
C ASP A 123 6.46 -9.19 1.81
N LEU A 124 7.29 -9.87 2.61
CA LEU A 124 8.69 -10.10 2.30
C LEU A 124 8.89 -11.11 1.16
N ASP A 125 7.92 -11.98 0.89
CA ASP A 125 8.02 -12.95 -0.21
C ASP A 125 7.83 -12.26 -1.58
N ARG A 126 7.13 -11.12 -1.58
CA ARG A 126 6.85 -10.30 -2.77
C ARG A 126 7.58 -8.97 -2.79
N ILE A 127 8.52 -8.72 -1.88
CA ILE A 127 9.22 -7.43 -1.74
C ILE A 127 9.90 -6.95 -3.03
N ALA A 128 10.26 -7.85 -3.96
CA ALA A 128 10.78 -7.50 -5.28
C ALA A 128 9.80 -6.68 -6.13
N GLU A 129 8.50 -6.74 -5.83
CA GLU A 129 7.47 -5.91 -6.45
C GLU A 129 7.37 -4.52 -5.80
N ALA A 130 8.01 -4.24 -4.67
CA ALA A 130 7.83 -2.97 -3.98
C ALA A 130 8.40 -1.78 -4.77
N THR A 131 7.56 -0.79 -5.00
CA THR A 131 7.94 0.50 -5.56
C THR A 131 7.06 1.62 -5.00
N GLU A 132 7.41 2.87 -5.32
CA GLU A 132 6.58 4.01 -4.99
C GLU A 132 5.16 3.79 -5.52
N ALA A 133 4.16 4.06 -4.69
CA ALA A 133 2.73 3.82 -4.94
C ALA A 133 2.32 2.35 -5.16
N TRP A 134 3.21 1.38 -4.93
CA TRP A 134 2.90 -0.06 -5.07
C TRP A 134 3.71 -0.91 -4.08
N VAL A 135 3.15 -1.18 -2.91
CA VAL A 135 3.85 -1.90 -1.83
C VAL A 135 3.13 -3.21 -1.49
N PRO A 136 3.74 -4.38 -1.69
CA PRO A 136 3.19 -5.67 -1.26
C PRO A 136 3.03 -5.75 0.25
N VAL A 137 1.83 -6.12 0.70
CA VAL A 137 1.48 -6.22 2.12
C VAL A 137 0.73 -7.52 2.41
N THR A 138 0.79 -7.95 3.67
CA THR A 138 -0.09 -8.98 4.23
C THR A 138 -1.22 -8.31 4.99
N THR A 139 -2.45 -8.74 4.70
CA THR A 139 -3.68 -8.27 5.36
C THR A 139 -4.35 -9.43 6.11
N PRO A 140 -5.30 -9.16 7.01
CA PRO A 140 -6.14 -10.19 7.63
C PRO A 140 -6.93 -11.05 6.63
N TYR A 141 -7.14 -10.56 5.41
CA TYR A 141 -7.86 -11.26 4.35
C TYR A 141 -6.93 -11.97 3.34
N GLY A 142 -5.60 -11.90 3.56
CA GLY A 142 -4.60 -12.47 2.68
C GLY A 142 -3.65 -11.44 2.06
N PRO A 143 -2.92 -11.81 1.01
CA PRO A 143 -1.98 -10.93 0.30
C PRO A 143 -2.70 -9.70 -0.26
N GLY A 144 -2.05 -8.54 -0.18
CA GLY A 144 -2.55 -7.30 -0.76
C GLY A 144 -1.43 -6.44 -1.35
N ILE A 145 -1.84 -5.34 -1.99
CA ILE A 145 -0.98 -4.26 -2.48
C ILE A 145 -1.48 -2.96 -1.86
N LEU A 146 -0.64 -2.32 -1.05
CA LEU A 146 -0.85 -0.96 -0.56
C LEU A 146 -0.52 0.02 -1.69
N VAL A 147 -1.50 0.82 -2.07
CA VAL A 147 -1.42 1.86 -3.09
C VAL A 147 -1.67 3.22 -2.46
N PHE A 148 -0.98 4.22 -2.98
CA PHE A 148 -1.03 5.61 -2.52
C PHE A 148 -0.70 6.55 -3.66
N GLN A 149 -0.81 7.86 -3.43
CA GLN A 149 -0.54 8.83 -4.49
C GLN A 149 0.92 8.73 -4.98
N ASN A 150 1.13 8.76 -6.29
CA ASN A 150 2.45 8.85 -6.90
C ASN A 150 2.95 10.30 -6.83
N CYS A 151 4.25 10.53 -6.62
CA CYS A 151 4.82 11.86 -6.38
C CYS A 151 5.21 12.64 -7.68
N ASP A 152 4.57 12.39 -8.83
CA ASP A 152 4.87 13.13 -10.07
C ASP A 152 4.21 14.52 -10.19
#